data_AF-A0A949YER8-F1
#
_entry.id   AF-A0A949YER8-F1
#
_cell.length_a   1.000
_cell.length_b   1.000
_cell.length_c   1.000
_cell.angle_alpha   90.00
_cell.angle_beta   90.00
_cell.angle_gamma   90.00
#
_symmetry.space_group_name_H-M   'P 1'
#
loop_
_entity.id
_entity.type
_entity.pdbx_description
1 polymer ?
#
loop_
_entity_poly.entity_id
_entity_poly.type
_entity_poly.pdbx_seq_one_letter_code
_entity_poly.pdbx_strand_id
1 'polypeptide(L)'
;MALADFFSANDIQAISGFGSLSFHAMGDSGVGTPEQHAVADAMSRDLNVSHPEQGPAFLLHLGDIIYGPNKKAEYANRFYRPDDNYHNLIFGIPGNHDGEVRSSLDDPSLSAFLENFCAPRTTVTHGAVIWPYHAQ
;
A
#
# COMPACT_ATOMS: atom_id res chain seq x y z
N MET A 1 11.25 -8.42 11.83
CA MET A 1 10.62 -7.09 11.74
C MET A 1 9.40 -7.11 12.63
N ALA A 2 9.28 -6.14 13.52
CA ALA A 2 8.08 -5.85 14.30
C ALA A 2 7.29 -4.73 13.62
N LEU A 3 5.99 -4.63 13.90
CA LEU A 3 5.16 -3.53 13.37
C LEU A 3 5.71 -2.15 13.74
N ALA A 4 6.21 -2.02 14.97
CA ALA A 4 6.85 -0.80 15.48
C ALA A 4 8.05 -0.32 14.64
N ASP A 5 8.69 -1.20 13.86
CA ASP A 5 9.83 -0.81 13.01
C ASP A 5 9.40 0.10 11.83
N PHE A 6 8.10 0.29 11.60
CA PHE A 6 7.54 1.08 10.50
C PHE A 6 6.93 2.41 10.95
N PHE A 7 6.78 2.64 12.26
CA PHE A 7 6.17 3.85 12.82
C PHE A 7 7.23 4.71 13.50
N SER A 8 6.97 6.03 13.58
CA SER A 8 7.83 6.89 14.39
C SER A 8 7.62 6.61 15.88
N ALA A 9 8.58 7.00 16.72
CA ALA A 9 8.44 6.89 18.17
C ALA A 9 7.21 7.66 18.69
N ASN A 10 6.89 8.81 18.07
CA ASN A 10 5.73 9.62 18.41
C ASN A 10 4.42 8.91 18.08
N ASP A 11 4.33 8.28 16.90
CA ASP A 11 3.13 7.52 16.49
C ASP A 11 2.91 6.34 17.43
N ILE A 12 3.97 5.60 17.76
CA ILE A 12 3.92 4.49 18.72
C ILE A 12 3.41 4.96 20.07
N GLN A 13 3.92 6.09 20.58
CA GLN A 13 3.48 6.66 21.85
C GLN A 13 2.02 7.11 21.80
N ALA A 14 1.59 7.77 20.72
CA ALA A 14 0.22 8.25 20.55
C ALA A 14 -0.79 7.09 20.50
N ILE A 15 -0.54 6.07 19.67
CA ILE A 15 -1.37 4.86 19.57
C ILE A 15 -1.43 4.12 20.91
N SER A 16 -0.28 3.94 21.56
CA SER A 16 -0.22 3.25 22.86
C SER A 16 -0.96 4.04 23.95
N GLY A 17 -0.88 5.36 23.93
CA GLY A 17 -1.58 6.25 24.85
C GLY A 17 -3.10 6.29 24.62
N PHE A 18 -3.53 6.19 23.36
CA PHE A 18 -4.94 6.07 23.00
C PHE A 18 -5.54 4.73 23.43
N GLY A 19 -4.72 3.68 23.48
CA GLY A 19 -5.10 2.37 24.02
C GLY A 19 -5.86 1.48 23.04
N SER A 20 -5.96 1.87 21.77
CA SER A 20 -6.50 1.04 20.70
C SER A 20 -5.77 1.30 19.39
N LEU A 21 -5.87 0.34 18.47
CA LEU A 21 -5.29 0.40 17.13
C LEU A 21 -6.36 0.00 16.12
N SER A 22 -6.62 0.88 15.16
CA SER A 22 -7.48 0.59 14.00
C SER A 22 -6.63 0.51 12.74
N PHE A 23 -7.06 -0.27 11.75
CA PHE A 23 -6.42 -0.36 10.45
C PHE A 23 -7.46 -0.77 9.40
N HIS A 24 -7.24 -0.40 8.15
CA HIS A 24 -8.05 -0.90 7.04
C HIS A 24 -7.55 -2.27 6.59
N ALA A 25 -8.44 -3.12 6.09
CA ALA A 25 -8.08 -4.36 5.44
C ALA A 25 -8.91 -4.52 4.16
N MET A 26 -8.24 -4.66 3.02
CA MET A 26 -8.88 -4.88 1.72
C MET A 26 -7.98 -5.70 0.80
N GLY A 27 -8.54 -6.27 -0.27
CA GLY A 27 -7.81 -7.01 -1.30
C GLY A 27 -8.43 -6.73 -2.66
N ASP A 28 -7.89 -7.34 -3.71
CA ASP A 28 -8.53 -7.34 -5.03
C ASP A 28 -8.72 -5.91 -5.60
N SER A 29 -7.68 -5.07 -5.48
CA SER A 29 -7.74 -3.63 -5.82
C SER A 29 -8.19 -3.38 -7.26
N GLY A 30 -7.74 -4.20 -8.21
CA GLY A 30 -8.24 -4.17 -9.58
C GLY A 30 -7.20 -3.74 -10.61
N VAL A 31 -7.66 -2.93 -11.57
CA VAL A 31 -6.91 -2.57 -12.79
C VAL A 31 -6.84 -1.07 -13.03
N GLY A 32 -7.04 -0.26 -11.99
CA GLY A 32 -7.09 1.20 -12.08
C GLY A 32 -8.43 1.72 -12.60
N THR A 33 -9.55 1.10 -12.20
CA THR A 33 -10.89 1.54 -12.60
C THR A 33 -11.38 2.70 -11.72
N PRO A 34 -12.38 3.50 -12.17
CA PRO A 34 -12.98 4.54 -11.34
C PRO A 34 -13.52 4.03 -9.99
N GLU A 35 -13.98 2.79 -9.93
CA GLU A 35 -14.46 2.17 -8.70
C GLU A 35 -13.32 1.94 -7.69
N GLN A 36 -12.13 1.56 -8.16
CA GLN A 36 -10.95 1.43 -7.32
C GLN A 36 -10.57 2.79 -6.71
N HIS A 37 -10.54 3.85 -7.52
CA HIS A 37 -10.33 5.21 -7.02
C HIS A 37 -11.39 5.60 -5.97
N ALA A 38 -12.66 5.28 -6.20
CA ALA A 38 -13.73 5.60 -5.26
C ALA A 38 -13.58 4.87 -3.91
N VAL A 39 -13.05 3.65 -3.91
CA VAL A 39 -12.73 2.90 -2.67
C VAL A 39 -11.55 3.55 -1.94
N ALA A 40 -10.46 3.86 -2.64
CA ALA A 40 -9.31 4.55 -2.06
C ALA A 40 -9.70 5.92 -1.48
N ASP A 41 -10.53 6.68 -2.19
CA ASP A 41 -11.09 7.95 -1.73
C ASP A 41 -12.00 7.81 -0.52
N ALA A 42 -12.72 6.69 -0.40
CA ALA A 42 -13.53 6.40 0.78
C ALA A 42 -12.65 6.10 1.98
N MET A 43 -11.64 5.25 1.81
CA MET A 43 -10.68 4.93 2.88
C MET A 43 -9.88 6.17 3.30
N SER A 44 -9.48 7.04 2.38
CA SER A 44 -8.72 8.25 2.71
C SER A 44 -9.51 9.23 3.59
N ARG A 45 -10.84 9.24 3.49
CA ARG A 45 -11.72 10.06 4.35
C ARG A 45 -11.80 9.57 5.79
N ASP A 46 -11.45 8.31 6.07
CA ASP A 46 -11.36 7.80 7.44
C ASP A 46 -10.06 8.24 8.14
N LEU A 47 -9.08 8.77 7.38
CA LEU A 47 -7.82 9.23 7.94
C LEU A 47 -8.02 10.53 8.73
N ASN A 48 -7.54 10.54 9.97
CA ASN A 48 -7.64 11.70 10.84
C ASN A 48 -6.27 12.39 10.99
N VAL A 49 -6.00 13.38 10.14
CA VAL A 49 -4.70 14.07 10.11
C VAL A 49 -4.38 14.79 11.43
N SER A 50 -5.39 15.33 12.11
CA SER A 50 -5.22 16.05 13.37
C SER A 50 -5.01 15.13 14.57
N HIS A 51 -5.59 13.92 14.50
CA HIS A 51 -5.52 12.89 15.53
C HIS A 51 -5.32 11.51 14.90
N PRO A 52 -4.13 11.19 14.35
CA PRO A 52 -3.88 9.96 13.62
C PRO A 52 -4.18 8.69 14.43
N GLU A 53 -4.00 8.75 15.76
CA GLU A 53 -4.30 7.68 16.70
C GLU A 53 -5.79 7.32 16.77
N GLN A 54 -6.68 8.24 16.36
CA GLN A 54 -8.13 8.03 16.30
C GLN A 54 -8.60 7.48 14.95
N GLY A 55 -7.70 7.39 13.97
CA GLY A 55 -7.97 6.85 12.64
C GLY A 55 -7.30 5.49 12.38
N PRO A 56 -7.45 4.94 11.17
CA PRO A 56 -6.73 3.75 10.74
C PRO A 56 -5.23 4.05 10.64
N ALA A 57 -4.37 3.33 11.36
CA ALA A 57 -2.93 3.57 11.36
C ALA A 57 -2.22 3.14 10.06
N PHE A 58 -2.80 2.17 9.35
CA PHE A 58 -2.30 1.62 8.09
C PHE A 58 -3.42 0.88 7.34
N LEU A 59 -3.13 0.52 6.09
CA LEU A 59 -3.87 -0.45 5.31
C LEU A 59 -3.11 -1.78 5.26
N LEU A 60 -3.77 -2.88 5.58
CA LEU A 60 -3.32 -4.24 5.29
C LEU A 60 -3.98 -4.73 3.99
N HIS A 61 -3.23 -4.71 2.89
CA HIS A 61 -3.67 -5.25 1.62
C HIS A 61 -3.51 -6.77 1.59
N LEU A 62 -4.63 -7.48 1.37
CA LEU A 62 -4.80 -8.92 1.51
C LEU A 62 -4.45 -9.73 0.25
N GLY A 63 -3.65 -9.16 -0.65
CA GLY A 63 -3.29 -9.79 -1.93
C GLY A 63 -4.14 -9.35 -3.12
N ASP A 64 -3.68 -9.81 -4.28
CA ASP A 64 -4.17 -9.41 -5.60
C ASP A 64 -4.12 -7.89 -5.76
N ILE A 65 -2.90 -7.35 -5.62
CA ILE A 65 -2.65 -5.90 -5.65
C ILE A 65 -3.03 -5.32 -7.02
N ILE A 66 -2.61 -5.97 -8.10
CA ILE A 66 -2.98 -5.60 -9.46
C ILE A 66 -3.32 -6.83 -10.29
N TYR A 67 -4.30 -6.69 -11.18
CA TYR A 67 -4.62 -7.73 -12.16
C TYR A 67 -4.00 -7.44 -13.53
N GLY A 68 -3.85 -8.49 -14.33
CA GLY A 68 -3.46 -8.40 -15.74
C GLY A 68 -1.98 -8.66 -16.03
N PRO A 69 -1.58 -8.58 -17.31
CA PRO A 69 -0.20 -8.79 -17.74
C PRO A 69 0.66 -7.54 -17.54
N ASN A 70 1.97 -7.69 -17.74
CA ASN A 70 2.97 -6.61 -17.72
C ASN A 70 2.99 -5.84 -16.38
N LYS A 71 2.88 -6.59 -15.27
CA LYS A 71 2.62 -6.03 -13.92
C LYS A 71 3.60 -4.94 -13.50
N LYS A 72 4.89 -5.09 -13.82
CA LYS A 72 5.93 -4.10 -13.49
C LYS A 72 5.64 -2.72 -14.08
N ALA A 73 5.28 -2.66 -15.36
CA ALA A 73 5.00 -1.39 -16.03
C ALA A 73 3.65 -0.80 -15.60
N GLU A 74 2.72 -1.64 -15.14
CA GLU A 74 1.35 -1.25 -14.86
C GLU A 74 1.10 -0.87 -13.39
N TYR A 75 2.05 -1.11 -12.48
CA TYR A 75 1.91 -0.78 -11.06
C TYR A 75 1.55 0.70 -10.84
N ALA A 76 2.15 1.59 -11.62
CA ALA A 76 1.84 3.02 -11.57
C ALA A 76 0.39 3.33 -11.93
N ASN A 77 -0.15 2.68 -12.96
CA ASN A 77 -1.53 2.89 -13.42
C ASN A 77 -2.56 2.18 -12.53
N ARG A 78 -2.22 1.00 -12.02
CA ARG A 78 -3.18 0.05 -11.42
C ARG A 78 -3.15 0.03 -9.91
N PHE A 79 -2.16 0.64 -9.27
CA PHE A 79 -2.08 0.71 -7.81
C PHE A 79 -1.75 2.13 -7.35
N TYR A 80 -0.66 2.72 -7.84
CA TYR A 80 -0.22 4.01 -7.30
C TYR A 80 -1.14 5.19 -7.56
N ARG A 81 -1.66 5.36 -8.78
CA ARG A 81 -2.62 6.43 -9.06
C ARG A 81 -3.98 6.21 -8.41
N PRO A 82 -4.52 4.98 -8.37
CA PRO A 82 -5.76 4.72 -7.63
C PRO A 82 -5.69 5.07 -6.14
N ASP A 83 -4.54 4.80 -5.50
CA ASP A 83 -4.35 4.96 -4.06
C ASP A 83 -3.66 6.28 -3.66
N ASP A 84 -3.56 7.27 -4.57
CA ASP A 84 -2.78 8.50 -4.37
C ASP A 84 -3.25 9.37 -3.19
N ASN A 85 -4.55 9.32 -2.87
CA ASN A 85 -5.16 10.01 -1.74
C ASN A 85 -5.00 9.25 -0.40
N TYR A 86 -4.53 8.01 -0.41
CA TYR A 86 -4.33 7.23 0.82
C TYR A 86 -2.90 7.45 1.36
N HIS A 87 -2.77 8.29 2.40
CA HIS A 87 -1.46 8.76 2.87
C HIS A 87 -0.82 7.92 3.97
N ASN A 88 -1.54 6.95 4.53
CA ASN A 88 -1.01 6.06 5.56
C ASN A 88 -0.24 4.88 4.94
N LEU A 89 0.52 4.16 5.77
CA LEU A 89 1.30 3.01 5.32
C LEU A 89 0.40 1.93 4.73
N ILE A 90 0.88 1.28 3.66
CA ILE A 90 0.22 0.11 3.07
C ILE A 90 1.14 -1.11 3.21
N PHE A 91 0.71 -2.10 3.98
CA PHE A 91 1.36 -3.40 4.08
C PHE A 91 0.67 -4.39 3.15
N GLY A 92 1.43 -5.05 2.29
CA GLY A 92 0.88 -6.03 1.36
C GLY A 92 1.33 -7.46 1.68
N ILE A 93 0.43 -8.40 1.49
CA ILE A 93 0.76 -9.81 1.22
C ILE A 93 0.47 -10.11 -0.25
N PRO A 94 1.21 -11.00 -0.93
CA PRO A 94 0.90 -11.35 -2.31
C PRO A 94 -0.28 -12.32 -2.38
N GLY A 95 -1.18 -12.08 -3.32
CA GLY A 95 -2.21 -13.03 -3.75
C GLY A 95 -1.76 -13.88 -4.94
N ASN A 96 -2.66 -14.70 -5.48
CA ASN A 96 -2.33 -15.55 -6.62
C ASN A 96 -2.13 -14.75 -7.91
N HIS A 97 -2.84 -13.64 -8.10
CA HIS A 97 -2.68 -12.80 -9.29
C HIS A 97 -1.35 -12.04 -9.28
N ASP A 98 -0.79 -11.73 -8.12
CA ASP A 98 0.56 -11.15 -8.01
C ASP A 98 1.66 -12.12 -8.48
N GLY A 99 1.40 -13.42 -8.34
CA GLY A 99 2.30 -14.50 -8.77
C GLY A 99 2.05 -15.01 -10.19
N GLU A 100 1.00 -14.55 -10.86
CA GLU A 100 0.57 -15.08 -12.16
C GLU A 100 1.51 -14.65 -13.30
N VAL A 101 2.06 -15.63 -14.02
CA VAL A 101 2.89 -15.39 -15.21
C VAL A 101 2.01 -15.49 -16.48
N ARG A 102 1.63 -14.34 -17.05
CA ARG A 102 0.82 -14.27 -18.30
C ARG A 102 1.66 -14.10 -19.55
N SER A 103 2.91 -13.67 -19.39
CA SER A 103 3.87 -13.43 -20.46
C SER A 103 5.29 -13.50 -19.89
N SER A 104 6.30 -13.48 -20.76
CA SER A 104 7.70 -13.36 -20.31
C SER A 104 8.00 -12.06 -19.56
N LEU A 105 7.12 -11.05 -19.63
CA LEU A 105 7.24 -9.80 -18.87
C LEU A 105 6.79 -9.95 -17.40
N ASP A 106 6.03 -11.00 -17.10
CA ASP A 106 5.56 -11.31 -15.74
C ASP A 106 6.46 -12.35 -15.03
N ASP A 107 7.51 -12.82 -15.71
CA ASP A 107 8.48 -13.78 -15.18
C ASP A 107 9.71 -13.06 -14.57
N PRO A 108 10.23 -13.49 -13.41
CA PRO A 108 9.71 -14.55 -12.56
C PRO A 108 8.43 -14.14 -11.82
N SER A 109 7.65 -15.15 -11.41
CA SER A 109 6.51 -15.01 -10.51
C SER A 109 6.84 -14.09 -9.32
N LEU A 110 5.88 -13.25 -8.91
CA LEU A 110 6.00 -12.26 -7.83
C LEU A 110 6.99 -11.12 -8.07
N SER A 111 7.66 -11.04 -9.22
CA SER A 111 8.71 -10.04 -9.45
C SER A 111 8.24 -8.60 -9.24
N ALA A 112 7.05 -8.24 -9.74
CA ALA A 112 6.46 -6.92 -9.53
C ALA A 112 6.09 -6.67 -8.05
N PHE A 113 5.51 -7.66 -7.37
CA PHE A 113 5.19 -7.53 -5.95
C PHE A 113 6.46 -7.29 -5.11
N LEU A 114 7.50 -8.10 -5.34
CA LEU A 114 8.76 -7.98 -4.61
C LEU A 114 9.45 -6.63 -4.85
N GLU A 115 9.40 -6.12 -6.08
CA GLU A 115 9.97 -4.82 -6.44
C GLU A 115 9.26 -3.66 -5.74
N ASN A 116 7.95 -3.74 -5.52
CA ASN A 116 7.17 -2.63 -4.98
C ASN A 116 6.94 -2.74 -3.46
N PHE A 117 6.77 -3.93 -2.90
CA PHE A 117 6.47 -4.14 -1.46
C PHE A 117 7.64 -4.70 -0.65
N CYS A 118 8.68 -5.27 -1.28
CA CYS A 118 9.80 -5.91 -0.58
C CYS A 118 11.17 -5.29 -0.90
N ALA A 119 11.20 -4.20 -1.67
CA ALA A 119 12.43 -3.47 -1.93
C ALA A 119 13.04 -2.92 -0.62
N PRO A 120 14.38 -2.87 -0.51
CA PRO A 120 15.04 -2.23 0.63
C PRO A 120 14.54 -0.80 0.80
N ARG A 121 14.25 -0.40 2.05
CA ARG A 121 13.85 0.98 2.35
C ARG A 121 14.93 1.95 1.88
N THR A 122 14.59 2.82 0.93
CA THR A 122 15.30 4.08 0.78
C THR A 122 14.87 4.96 1.96
N THR A 123 15.82 5.62 2.63
CA THR A 123 15.53 6.57 3.72
C THR A 123 14.70 7.73 3.19
N VAL A 124 13.38 7.65 3.31
CA VAL A 124 12.47 8.79 3.16
C VAL A 124 11.97 9.17 4.54
N THR A 125 12.43 10.32 5.01
CA THR A 125 11.90 11.04 6.17
C THR A 125 10.50 11.56 5.83
N HIS A 126 9.49 11.01 6.50
CA HIS A 126 8.05 11.35 6.46
C HIS A 126 7.31 11.00 5.15
N GLY A 127 6.38 10.04 5.27
CA GLY A 127 5.34 9.72 4.28
C GLY A 127 5.73 8.68 3.24
N ALA A 128 4.99 7.56 3.22
CA ALA A 128 5.05 6.42 2.30
C ALA A 128 6.26 5.45 2.45
N VAL A 129 6.02 4.30 3.11
CA VAL A 129 6.56 3.02 2.62
C VAL A 129 5.50 2.57 1.61
N ILE A 130 5.43 3.14 0.40
CA ILE A 130 6.17 2.77 -0.82
C ILE A 130 6.25 4.01 -1.73
N TRP A 131 7.44 4.55 -2.02
CA TRP A 131 7.73 5.41 -3.21
C TRP A 131 9.26 5.54 -3.39
N PRO A 132 9.78 5.46 -4.63
CA PRO A 132 9.86 6.67 -5.44
C PRO A 132 9.42 6.43 -6.90
N TYR A 133 8.30 7.01 -7.32
CA TYR A 133 8.14 7.41 -8.72
C TYR A 133 8.67 8.83 -8.86
N HIS A 134 9.76 8.93 -9.60
CA HIS A 134 10.11 10.14 -10.33
C HIS A 134 9.04 10.33 -11.42
N ALA A 135 8.16 11.31 -11.24
CA ALA A 135 7.43 11.86 -12.38
C ALA A 135 8.45 12.50 -13.33
N GLN A 136 8.55 11.97 -14.55
CA GLN A 136 8.77 12.79 -15.73
C GLN A 136 7.42 13.08 -16.35
#